data_AF-A0A7Z8NR87-F1
#
_entry.id   AF-A0A7Z8NR87-F1
#
_cell.length_a   1.000
_cell.length_b   1.000
_cell.length_c   1.000
_cell.angle_alpha   90.00
_cell.angle_beta   90.00
_cell.angle_gamma   90.00
#
_symmetry.space_group_name_H-M   'P 1'
#
loop_
_entity.id
_entity.type
_entity.pdbx_description
1 polymer ?
#
loop_
_entity_poly.entity_id
_entity_poly.type
_entity_poly.pdbx_seq_one_letter_code
_entity_poly.pdbx_strand_id
1 'polypeptide(L)' 'MKPARTAAKPEGTRVGWADVLARWSLVEADLADAGYDLQDPGLVRAWPWWRDRIWSLLSADTRLRRALTPP' A
#
# COMPACT_ATOMS: atom_id res chain seq x y z
N MET A 1 -10.48 -39.88 21.18
CA MET A 1 -10.81 -38.98 20.05
C MET A 1 -10.08 -37.66 20.26
N LYS A 2 -9.10 -37.33 19.41
CA LYS A 2 -8.50 -35.99 19.36
C LYS A 2 -9.33 -35.16 18.36
N PRO A 3 -9.72 -33.92 18.66
CA PRO A 3 -10.44 -33.13 17.67
C PRO A 3 -9.50 -32.80 16.50
N ALA A 4 -10.00 -33.01 15.29
CA ALA A 4 -9.34 -32.55 14.08
C ALA A 4 -9.27 -31.02 14.13
N ARG A 5 -8.05 -30.47 14.11
CA ARG A 5 -7.82 -29.04 13.93
C ARG A 5 -8.25 -28.71 12.51
N THR A 6 -9.46 -28.19 12.35
CA THR A 6 -9.89 -27.56 11.10
C THR A 6 -8.83 -26.52 10.75
N ALA A 7 -8.14 -26.73 9.63
CA ALA A 7 -7.23 -25.73 9.08
C ALA A 7 -8.06 -24.51 8.71
N ALA A 8 -7.81 -23.38 9.38
CA ALA A 8 -8.38 -22.11 9.00
C ALA A 8 -7.88 -21.76 7.58
N LYS A 9 -8.82 -21.42 6.69
CA LYS A 9 -8.54 -20.82 5.38
C LYS A 9 -7.62 -19.60 5.61
N PRO A 10 -6.56 -19.37 4.82
CA PRO A 10 -5.75 -18.18 4.98
C PRO A 10 -6.66 -16.97 4.78
N GLU A 11 -6.96 -16.26 5.87
CA GLU A 11 -7.52 -14.92 5.79
C GLU A 11 -6.48 -14.09 5.06
N GLY A 12 -6.79 -13.75 3.80
CA GLY A 12 -5.91 -12.92 3.00
C GLY A 12 -5.57 -11.68 3.81
N THR A 13 -4.27 -11.43 4.01
CA THR A 13 -3.79 -10.32 4.82
C THR A 13 -4.42 -9.02 4.30
N ARG A 14 -5.31 -8.44 5.11
CA ARG A 14 -5.98 -7.19 4.75
C ARG A 14 -4.99 -6.06 5.00
N VAL A 15 -4.44 -5.49 3.93
CA VAL A 15 -3.56 -4.32 4.00
C VAL A 15 -4.35 -3.12 4.56
N GLY A 16 -3.87 -2.57 5.67
CA GLY A 16 -4.42 -1.38 6.31
C GLY A 16 -3.59 -0.13 6.06
N TRP A 17 -4.15 1.03 6.43
CA TRP A 17 -3.45 2.31 6.31
C TRP A 17 -2.15 2.35 7.14
N ALA A 18 -2.14 1.73 8.31
CA ALA A 18 -0.94 1.63 9.15
C ALA A 18 0.21 0.90 8.44
N ASP A 19 -0.10 -0.15 7.66
CA ASP A 19 0.92 -0.91 6.92
C ASP A 19 1.55 -0.07 5.79
N VAL A 20 0.74 0.77 5.15
CA VAL A 20 1.16 1.74 4.13
C VAL A 20 2.07 2.79 4.75
N LEU A 21 1.65 3.41 5.86
CA LEU A 21 2.45 4.44 6.55
C LEU A 21 3.77 3.89 7.10
N ALA A 22 3.79 2.63 7.54
CA ALA A 22 5.02 1.96 7.98
C ALA A 22 6.08 1.82 6.86
N ARG A 23 5.68 2.00 5.60
CA ARG A 23 6.52 1.91 4.40
C ARG A 23 6.53 3.22 3.61
N TRP A 24 6.48 4.36 4.30
CA TRP A 24 6.36 5.68 3.68
C TRP A 24 7.40 5.97 2.60
N SER A 25 8.66 5.54 2.77
CA SER A 25 9.69 5.71 1.75
C SER A 25 9.37 5.03 0.41
N LEU A 26 8.63 3.90 0.44
CA LEU A 26 8.16 3.25 -0.78
C LEU A 26 6.99 4.00 -1.41
N VAL A 27 6.11 4.59 -0.58
CA VAL A 27 5.03 5.46 -1.05
C VAL A 27 5.61 6.66 -1.80
N GLU A 28 6.60 7.34 -1.22
CA GLU A 28 7.26 8.49 -1.84
C GLU A 28 7.92 8.12 -3.18
N ALA A 29 8.67 7.01 -3.20
CA ALA A 29 9.33 6.54 -4.42
C ALA A 29 8.34 6.17 -5.53
N ASP A 30 7.28 5.41 -5.20
CA ASP A 30 6.29 4.99 -6.19
C ASP A 30 5.41 6.16 -6.66
N LEU A 31 5.14 7.17 -5.81
CA LEU A 31 4.49 8.42 -6.22
C LEU A 31 5.39 9.24 -7.16
N ALA A 32 6.67 9.39 -6.84
CA ALA A 32 7.63 10.11 -7.69
C ALA A 32 7.76 9.44 -9.07
N ASP A 33 7.87 8.11 -9.12
CA ASP A 33 7.88 7.34 -10.38
C ASP A 33 6.58 7.52 -11.19
N ALA A 34 5.45 7.75 -10.50
CA ALA A 34 4.17 8.08 -11.13
C ALA A 34 4.02 9.57 -11.52
N GLY A 35 5.06 10.38 -11.31
CA GLY A 35 5.07 11.82 -11.64
C GLY A 35 4.45 12.72 -10.56
N TYR A 36 4.31 12.22 -9.33
CA TYR A 36 3.74 12.93 -8.20
C TYR A 36 4.80 13.11 -7.11
N ASP A 37 5.73 14.03 -7.33
CA ASP A 37 6.75 14.34 -6.33
C ASP A 37 6.14 15.15 -5.16
N LEU A 38 6.18 14.57 -3.96
CA LEU A 38 5.69 15.22 -2.73
C LEU A 38 6.57 16.42 -2.31
N GLN A 39 7.78 16.52 -2.84
CA GLN A 39 8.69 17.64 -2.60
C GLN A 39 8.52 18.77 -3.63
N ASP A 40 7.70 18.59 -4.66
CA ASP A 40 7.44 19.63 -5.67
C ASP A 40 6.54 20.73 -5.09
N PRO A 41 7.06 21.96 -4.88
CA PRO A 41 6.27 23.07 -4.36
C PRO A 41 5.14 23.51 -5.31
N GLY A 42 5.18 23.14 -6.59
CA GLY A 42 4.13 23.38 -7.57
C GLY A 42 2.98 22.38 -7.50
N LEU A 43 3.15 21.23 -6.84
CA LEU A 43 2.15 20.17 -6.77
C LEU A 43 1.21 20.35 -5.57
N VAL A 44 0.40 21.41 -5.63
CA VAL A 44 -0.63 21.67 -4.61
C VAL A 44 -1.89 20.87 -4.93
N ARG A 45 -2.24 19.90 -4.08
CA ARG A 45 -3.47 19.09 -4.19
C ARG A 45 -4.11 18.89 -2.82
N ALA A 46 -5.43 18.76 -2.79
CA ALA A 46 -6.17 18.46 -1.57
C ALA A 46 -5.87 17.03 -1.09
N TRP A 47 -5.93 16.81 0.24
CA TRP A 47 -5.64 15.50 0.83
C TRP A 47 -6.44 14.32 0.26
N PRO A 48 -7.77 14.43 -0.02
CA PRO A 48 -8.51 13.32 -0.62
C PRO A 48 -7.89 12.83 -1.94
N TRP A 49 -7.38 13.74 -2.77
CA TRP A 49 -6.71 13.39 -4.02
C TRP A 49 -5.42 12.60 -3.76
N TRP A 50 -4.60 13.04 -2.80
CA TRP A 50 -3.39 12.32 -2.39
C TRP A 50 -3.70 10.95 -1.81
N ARG A 51 -4.72 10.85 -0.95
CA ARG A 51 -5.15 9.59 -0.37
C ARG A 51 -5.53 8.57 -1.44
N ASP A 52 -6.28 9.00 -2.45
CA ASP A 52 -6.69 8.12 -3.55
C ASP A 52 -5.50 7.70 -4.41
N ARG A 53 -4.51 8.59 -4.62
CA ARG A 53 -3.26 8.24 -5.30
C ARG A 53 -2.45 7.20 -4.52
N ILE A 54 -2.30 7.38 -3.22
CA ILE A 54 -1.60 6.42 -2.36
C ILE A 54 -2.28 5.04 -2.41
N TRP A 55 -3.61 4.97 -2.34
CA TRP A 55 -4.32 3.70 -2.48
C TRP A 55 -4.18 3.08 -3.87
N SER A 56 -4.14 3.90 -4.92
CA SER A 56 -3.96 3.40 -6.30
C SER A 56 -2.64 2.67 -6.51
N LEU A 57 -1.61 2.96 -5.69
CA LEU A 57 -0.33 2.26 -5.74
C LEU A 57 -0.47 0.75 -5.45
N LEU A 58 -1.46 0.35 -4.64
CA LEU A 58 -1.69 -1.07 -4.33
C LEU A 58 -2.38 -1.83 -5.46
N SER A 59 -2.99 -1.12 -6.41
CA SER A 59 -3.67 -1.70 -7.56
C SER A 59 -2.72 -1.93 -8.75
N ALA A 60 -1.57 -1.28 -8.77
CA ALA A 60 -0.53 -1.42 -9.79
C ALA A 60 0.65 -2.27 -9.29
N ASP A 61 1.54 -2.69 -10.20
CA ASP A 61 2.75 -3.44 -9.84
C ASP A 61 3.85 -2.49 -9.31
N THR A 62 3.70 -2.08 -8.06
CA THR A 62 4.56 -1.12 -7.37
C THR A 62 5.46 -1.80 -6.33
N ARG A 63 6.50 -1.10 -5.87
CA ARG A 63 7.36 -1.60 -4.78
C ARG A 63 6.57 -1.76 -3.50
N LEU A 64 5.70 -0.79 -3.21
CA LEU A 64 4.79 -0.81 -2.06
C LEU A 64 3.87 -2.03 -2.11
N ARG A 65 3.25 -2.33 -3.25
CA ARG A 65 2.41 -3.53 -3.42
C ARG A 65 3.18 -4.79 -3.09
N ARG A 66 4.33 -5.02 -3.74
CA ARG A 66 5.15 -6.23 -3.54
C ARG A 66 5.60 -6.39 -2.10
N ALA A 67 5.87 -5.29 -1.39
CA ALA A 67 6.26 -5.30 0.02
C ALA A 67 5.11 -5.60 0.99
N LEU A 68 3.86 -5.40 0.57
CA LEU A 68 2.65 -5.57 1.39
C LEU A 68 1.88 -6.86 1.07
N THR A 69 2.01 -7.37 -0.15
CA THR A 69 1.47 -8.65 -0.60
C THR A 69 2.57 -9.50 -1.24
N PRO A 70 3.44 -10.12 -0.42
CA PRO A 70 4.43 -11.08 -0.90
C PRO A 70 3.73 -12.30 -1.53
N PRO A 71 4.36 -12.98 -2.52
CA PRO A 71 3.83 -14.18 -3.14
C PRO A 71 3.67 -15.36 -2.15
#